data_AF-A0A2N1T9G5-F1
#
_entry.id   AF-A0A2N1T9G5-F1
#
_cell.length_a   1.000
_cell.length_b   1.000
_cell.length_c   1.000
_cell.angle_alpha   90.00
_cell.angle_beta   90.00
_cell.angle_gamma   90.00
#
_symmetry.space_group_name_H-M   'P 1'
#
loop_
_entity.id
_entity.type
_entity.pdbx_description
1 polymer ?
#
loop_
_entity_poly.entity_id
_entity_poly.type
_entity_poly.pdbx_seq_one_letter_code
_entity_poly.pdbx_strand_id
1 'polypeptide(L)'
;MKNYNKLLSSFMELKSIHLEEMTTIPKDWYFLEGDREEIMSWNEDEAEKIWIKMDKRIQKHNASGINYELCPFCYFNNYNHEITVSKRHNPSCMKCGYGQRHGICTEIYQSEEDQSQFQRILRTLKLEGFNVYKTLSNGYYKSLAEKLEDEYISGKKAAAKD
;
A
#
# COMPACT_ATOMS: atom_id res chain seq x y z
N MET A 1 -8.76 8.22 -19.58
CA MET A 1 -9.35 7.66 -18.33
C MET A 1 -8.22 7.42 -17.35
N LYS A 2 -8.39 7.72 -16.06
CA LYS A 2 -7.37 7.52 -15.02
C LYS A 2 -7.45 6.11 -14.40
N ASN A 3 -7.27 5.08 -15.23
CA ASN A 3 -7.53 3.69 -14.83
C ASN A 3 -6.49 3.19 -13.84
N TYR A 4 -5.22 3.53 -14.03
CA TYR A 4 -4.17 3.15 -13.08
C TYR A 4 -4.28 3.92 -11.77
N ASN A 5 -4.67 5.20 -11.78
CA ASN A 5 -4.94 5.89 -10.51
C ASN A 5 -6.09 5.22 -9.74
N LYS A 6 -7.19 4.89 -10.43
CA LYS A 6 -8.33 4.16 -9.82
C LYS A 6 -7.86 2.84 -9.23
N LEU A 7 -7.13 2.04 -10.01
CA LEU A 7 -6.56 0.77 -9.58
C LEU A 7 -5.72 0.94 -8.30
N LEU A 8 -4.78 1.89 -8.27
CA LEU A 8 -3.91 2.13 -7.11
C LEU A 8 -4.72 2.57 -5.88
N SER A 9 -5.73 3.43 -6.08
CA SER A 9 -6.60 3.88 -4.98
C SER A 9 -7.44 2.74 -4.42
N SER A 10 -8.07 1.93 -5.30
CA SER A 10 -8.86 0.76 -4.92
C SER A 10 -8.00 -0.32 -4.25
N PHE A 11 -6.74 -0.48 -4.67
CA PHE A 11 -5.79 -1.39 -4.03
C PHE A 11 -5.53 -1.00 -2.57
N MET A 12 -5.32 0.29 -2.28
CA MET A 12 -5.11 0.78 -0.91
C MET A 12 -6.39 0.73 -0.07
N GLU A 13 -7.52 1.11 -0.66
CA GLU A 13 -8.82 1.09 0.00
C GLU A 13 -9.24 -0.33 0.39
N LEU A 14 -9.20 -1.30 -0.53
CA LEU A 14 -9.60 -2.68 -0.24
C LEU A 14 -8.69 -3.34 0.79
N LYS A 15 -7.42 -2.90 0.90
CA LYS A 15 -6.54 -3.29 2.00
C LYS A 15 -7.00 -2.73 3.34
N SER A 16 -7.40 -1.46 3.40
CA SER A 16 -7.92 -0.84 4.64
C SER A 16 -9.21 -1.51 5.12
N ILE A 17 -10.13 -1.79 4.19
CA ILE A 17 -11.39 -2.49 4.48
C ILE A 17 -11.09 -3.89 5.00
N HIS A 18 -10.23 -4.66 4.32
CA HIS A 18 -9.84 -5.99 4.77
C HIS A 18 -9.14 -5.98 6.14
N LEU A 19 -8.34 -4.95 6.44
CA LEU A 19 -7.75 -4.78 7.77
C LEU A 19 -8.83 -4.56 8.84
N GLU A 20 -9.80 -3.69 8.58
CA GLU A 20 -10.90 -3.39 9.50
C GLU A 20 -11.83 -4.60 9.70
N GLU A 21 -12.12 -5.36 8.65
CA GLU A 21 -12.94 -6.58 8.75
C GLU A 21 -12.28 -7.67 9.60
N MET A 22 -10.95 -7.71 9.58
CA MET A 22 -10.18 -8.77 10.23
C MET A 22 -9.66 -8.38 11.60
N THR A 23 -9.73 -7.12 12.02
CA THR A 23 -9.12 -6.61 13.26
C THR A 23 -10.00 -5.52 13.89
N THR A 24 -9.55 -4.87 14.98
CA THR A 24 -10.23 -3.66 15.49
C THR A 24 -9.68 -2.35 14.90
N ILE A 25 -8.83 -2.43 13.87
CA ILE A 25 -8.18 -1.27 13.25
C ILE A 25 -9.19 -0.52 12.37
N PRO A 26 -9.47 0.77 12.64
CA PRO A 26 -10.29 1.58 11.74
C PRO A 26 -9.64 1.72 10.36
N LYS A 27 -10.42 1.57 9.29
CA LYS A 27 -9.90 1.65 7.91
C LYS A 27 -9.17 2.98 7.64
N ASP A 28 -9.68 4.08 8.21
CA ASP A 28 -9.14 5.43 8.02
C ASP A 28 -7.77 5.64 8.69
N TRP A 29 -7.32 4.72 9.55
CA TRP A 29 -5.93 4.72 10.03
C TRP A 29 -4.95 4.28 8.95
N TYR A 30 -5.41 3.53 7.95
CA TYR A 30 -4.59 3.05 6.85
C TYR A 30 -4.82 3.79 5.54
N PHE A 31 -6.06 4.18 5.24
CA PHE A 31 -6.38 4.89 3.99
C PHE A 31 -7.58 5.82 4.16
N LEU A 32 -7.38 7.11 3.92
CA LEU A 32 -8.39 8.16 4.06
C LEU A 32 -8.59 8.94 2.75
N GLU A 33 -9.64 9.76 2.69
CA GLU A 33 -10.04 10.40 1.42
C GLU A 33 -8.93 11.28 0.80
N GLY A 34 -8.15 12.00 1.61
CA GLY A 34 -6.99 12.75 1.13
C GLY A 34 -5.91 11.90 0.46
N ASP A 35 -5.78 10.61 0.80
CA ASP A 35 -4.88 9.69 0.09
C ASP A 35 -5.42 9.34 -1.29
N ARG A 36 -6.74 9.12 -1.38
CA ARG A 36 -7.41 8.88 -2.65
C ARG A 36 -7.28 10.08 -3.55
N GLU A 37 -7.56 11.28 -3.04
CA GLU A 37 -7.42 12.54 -3.79
C GLU A 37 -5.99 12.73 -4.31
N GLU A 38 -4.99 12.45 -3.47
CA GLU A 38 -3.58 12.53 -3.87
C GLU A 38 -3.27 11.53 -4.99
N ILE A 39 -3.64 10.25 -4.83
CA ILE A 39 -3.45 9.25 -5.89
C ILE A 39 -4.16 9.68 -7.17
N MET A 40 -5.39 10.18 -7.08
CA MET A 40 -6.19 10.62 -8.22
C MET A 40 -5.64 11.89 -8.87
N SER A 41 -4.80 12.66 -8.19
CA SER A 41 -4.14 13.85 -8.75
C SER A 41 -2.97 13.48 -9.68
N TRP A 42 -2.32 12.32 -9.49
CA TRP A 42 -1.13 11.94 -10.27
C TRP A 42 -1.41 11.78 -11.77
N ASN A 43 -0.36 11.91 -12.56
CA ASN A 43 -0.41 11.61 -13.99
C ASN A 43 -0.68 10.11 -14.21
N GLU A 44 -1.52 9.76 -15.18
CA GLU A 44 -1.87 8.35 -15.46
C GLU A 44 -0.63 7.53 -15.85
N ASP A 45 0.27 8.05 -16.68
CA ASP A 45 1.51 7.37 -17.07
C ASP A 45 2.44 7.10 -15.88
N GLU A 46 2.38 7.95 -14.86
CA GLU A 46 3.13 7.79 -13.63
C GLU A 46 2.48 6.73 -12.74
N ALA A 47 1.15 6.75 -12.62
CA ALA A 47 0.39 5.71 -11.95
C ALA A 47 0.60 4.33 -12.60
N GLU A 48 0.67 4.25 -13.93
CA GLU A 48 1.00 3.02 -14.67
C GLU A 48 2.38 2.48 -14.27
N LYS A 49 3.40 3.34 -14.26
CA LYS A 49 4.76 2.95 -13.87
C LYS A 49 4.82 2.49 -12.40
N ILE A 50 4.07 3.13 -11.51
CA ILE A 50 3.96 2.73 -10.10
C ILE A 50 3.32 1.34 -10.01
N TRP A 51 2.19 1.12 -10.70
CA TRP A 51 1.52 -0.18 -10.69
C TRP A 51 2.41 -1.29 -11.21
N ILE A 52 3.09 -1.11 -12.35
CA ILE A 52 4.00 -2.12 -12.92
C ILE A 52 5.10 -2.50 -11.92
N LYS A 53 5.63 -1.55 -11.14
CA LYS A 53 6.62 -1.83 -10.09
C LYS A 53 6.01 -2.63 -8.93
N MET A 54 4.81 -2.25 -8.50
CA MET A 54 4.07 -2.93 -7.43
C MET A 54 3.68 -4.35 -7.82
N ASP A 55 3.08 -4.55 -8.99
CA ASP A 55 2.70 -5.88 -9.47
C ASP A 55 3.92 -6.81 -9.57
N LYS A 56 5.04 -6.34 -10.12
CA LYS A 56 6.30 -7.10 -10.11
C LYS A 56 6.73 -7.55 -8.71
N ARG A 57 6.49 -6.76 -7.66
CA ARG A 57 6.76 -7.16 -6.27
C ARG A 57 5.77 -8.20 -5.76
N ILE A 58 4.48 -8.01 -6.06
CA ILE A 58 3.41 -8.97 -5.71
C ILE A 58 3.71 -10.33 -6.35
N GLN A 59 4.19 -10.37 -7.59
CA GLN A 59 4.50 -11.61 -8.29
C GLN A 59 5.74 -12.35 -7.75
N LYS A 60 6.75 -11.64 -7.22
CA LYS A 60 8.02 -12.20 -6.71
C LYS A 60 7.93 -13.01 -5.39
N HIS A 61 6.73 -13.37 -4.91
CA HIS A 61 6.47 -14.27 -3.78
C HIS A 61 6.88 -13.80 -2.36
N ASN A 62 7.08 -12.50 -2.13
CA ASN A 62 7.46 -11.96 -0.81
C ASN A 62 6.47 -10.92 -0.25
N ALA A 63 5.30 -10.77 -0.86
CA ALA A 63 4.30 -9.82 -0.40
C ALA A 63 3.49 -10.41 0.78
N SER A 64 3.78 -10.03 2.02
CA SER A 64 2.91 -10.39 3.15
C SER A 64 2.94 -9.36 4.28
N GLY A 65 1.90 -9.36 5.11
CA GLY A 65 1.68 -8.34 6.13
C GLY A 65 1.33 -6.99 5.52
N ILE A 66 1.44 -5.91 6.31
CA ILE A 66 1.35 -4.53 5.81
C ILE A 66 2.67 -4.18 5.12
N ASN A 67 2.89 -4.81 3.96
CA ASN A 67 4.15 -4.73 3.26
C ASN A 67 4.37 -3.30 2.73
N TYR A 68 5.35 -2.61 3.31
CA TYR A 68 5.72 -1.24 2.94
C TYR A 68 6.25 -1.14 1.50
N GLU A 69 6.76 -2.24 0.91
CA GLU A 69 7.18 -2.32 -0.49
C GLU A 69 6.01 -2.28 -1.48
N LEU A 70 4.77 -2.31 -0.98
CA LEU A 70 3.53 -2.19 -1.75
C LEU A 70 2.82 -0.85 -1.47
N CYS A 71 3.57 0.18 -1.08
CA CYS A 71 3.06 1.53 -0.89
C CYS A 71 3.23 2.34 -2.19
N PRO A 72 2.14 2.77 -2.86
CA PRO A 72 2.23 3.55 -4.10
C PRO A 72 2.93 4.90 -3.90
N PHE A 73 2.76 5.54 -2.73
CA PHE A 73 3.40 6.81 -2.40
C PHE A 73 4.92 6.72 -2.31
N CYS A 74 5.45 5.57 -1.85
CA CYS A 74 6.89 5.33 -1.85
C CYS A 74 7.43 5.27 -3.29
N TYR A 75 6.74 4.57 -4.18
CA TYR A 75 7.12 4.52 -5.60
C TYR A 75 7.00 5.86 -6.30
N PHE A 76 5.94 6.63 -6.02
CA PHE A 76 5.75 7.98 -6.55
C PHE A 76 6.95 8.88 -6.17
N ASN A 77 7.42 8.77 -4.93
CA ASN A 77 8.59 9.51 -4.44
C ASN A 77 9.93 8.81 -4.75
N ASN A 78 9.95 7.93 -5.76
CA ASN A 78 11.14 7.20 -6.25
C ASN A 78 11.93 6.47 -5.14
N TYR A 79 11.24 5.99 -4.11
CA TYR A 79 11.87 5.23 -3.04
C TYR A 79 12.30 3.85 -3.54
N ASN A 80 13.56 3.47 -3.27
CA ASN A 80 14.04 2.12 -3.55
C ASN A 80 13.99 1.27 -2.28
N HIS A 81 13.00 0.39 -2.22
CA HIS A 81 12.82 -0.55 -1.12
C HIS A 81 14.00 -1.53 -0.95
N GLU A 82 14.75 -1.86 -2.02
CA GLU A 82 15.85 -2.84 -1.99
C GLU A 82 17.10 -2.34 -1.24
N ILE A 83 17.25 -1.02 -1.10
CA ILE A 83 18.41 -0.40 -0.45
C ILE A 83 18.11 -0.10 1.03
N THR A 84 16.89 -0.41 1.51
CA THR A 84 16.45 -0.06 2.86
C THR A 84 17.13 -0.94 3.90
N VAL A 85 18.06 -0.37 4.64
CA VAL A 85 18.53 -0.94 5.90
C VAL A 85 17.43 -0.69 6.94
N SER A 86 16.96 -1.75 7.62
CA SER A 86 15.83 -1.79 8.57
C SER A 86 15.89 -0.83 9.78
N LYS A 87 16.83 0.13 9.79
CA LYS A 87 17.06 1.10 10.86
C LYS A 87 17.10 2.56 10.39
N ARG A 88 16.89 2.86 9.11
CA ARG A 88 16.81 4.25 8.60
C ARG A 88 15.37 4.61 8.29
N HIS A 89 14.92 5.78 8.76
CA HIS A 89 13.64 6.37 8.36
C HIS A 89 13.55 6.36 6.84
N ASN A 90 12.44 5.86 6.29
CA ASN A 90 12.16 6.00 4.87
C ASN A 90 12.03 7.51 4.55
N PRO A 91 13.00 8.13 3.85
CA PRO A 91 12.98 9.56 3.58
C PRO A 91 11.83 9.97 2.67
N SER A 92 11.25 9.05 1.90
CA SER A 92 10.07 9.32 1.10
C SER A 92 8.83 9.49 1.98
N CYS A 93 8.70 8.75 3.08
CA CYS A 93 7.61 8.95 4.04
C CYS A 93 7.69 10.32 4.74
N MET A 94 8.89 10.90 4.90
CA MET A 94 9.03 12.26 5.47
C MET A 94 8.51 13.37 4.55
N LYS A 95 8.26 13.05 3.26
CA LYS A 95 7.93 14.05 2.23
C LYS A 95 6.61 13.78 1.53
N CYS A 96 6.12 12.54 1.52
CA CYS A 96 4.86 12.19 0.86
C CYS A 96 3.65 12.52 1.75
N GLY A 97 2.50 12.83 1.15
CA GLY A 97 1.31 13.16 1.91
C GLY A 97 0.82 11.98 2.76
N TYR A 98 0.96 10.75 2.27
CA TYR A 98 0.62 9.55 3.04
C TYR A 98 1.42 9.44 4.35
N GLY A 99 2.73 9.69 4.30
CA GLY A 99 3.58 9.66 5.49
C GLY A 99 3.31 10.82 6.45
N GLN A 100 2.90 11.99 5.94
CA GLN A 100 2.46 13.11 6.77
C GLN A 100 1.14 12.82 7.50
N ARG A 101 0.22 12.08 6.85
CA ARG A 101 -1.10 11.73 7.42
C ARG A 101 -1.03 10.54 8.37
N HIS A 102 -0.30 9.49 7.99
CA HIS A 102 -0.31 8.20 8.70
C HIS A 102 0.97 7.90 9.49
N GLY A 103 2.04 8.68 9.27
CA GLY A 103 3.37 8.50 9.84
C GLY A 103 4.30 7.61 9.02
N ILE A 104 5.51 7.40 9.56
CA ILE A 104 6.59 6.69 8.87
C ILE A 104 6.51 5.19 9.18
N CYS A 105 6.34 4.37 8.14
CA CYS A 105 6.15 2.93 8.28
C CYS A 105 7.36 2.15 8.84
N THR A 106 8.56 2.74 8.77
CA THR A 106 9.81 2.16 9.28
C THR A 106 10.19 2.67 10.67
N GLU A 107 9.38 3.53 11.28
CA GLU A 107 9.66 4.09 12.59
C GLU A 107 8.99 3.22 13.67
N ILE A 108 9.80 2.57 14.52
CA ILE A 108 9.31 1.50 15.43
C ILE A 108 9.43 1.89 16.91
N TYR A 109 9.93 3.09 17.22
CA TYR A 109 10.29 3.48 18.58
C TYR A 109 9.81 4.89 18.92
N GLN A 110 8.54 5.01 19.32
CA GLN A 110 8.01 6.23 19.93
C GLN A 110 7.21 5.88 21.19
N SER A 111 7.08 6.86 22.10
CA SER A 111 6.24 6.75 23.28
C SER A 111 4.78 6.45 22.87
N GLU A 112 3.95 5.89 23.76
CA GLU A 112 2.54 5.60 23.41
C GLU A 112 1.76 6.85 23.00
N GLU A 113 2.16 8.02 23.51
CA GLU A 113 1.52 9.31 23.26
C GLU A 113 1.87 9.89 21.88
N ASP A 114 3.00 9.50 21.30
CA ASP A 114 3.48 10.02 20.01
C ASP A 114 3.18 9.08 18.83
N GLN A 115 2.51 7.93 19.06
CA GLN A 115 2.38 6.90 18.03
C GLN A 115 1.59 7.38 16.81
N SER A 116 2.22 7.24 15.64
CA SER A 116 1.53 7.42 14.37
C SER A 116 0.42 6.38 14.17
N GLN A 117 -0.53 6.67 13.28
CA GLN A 117 -1.59 5.71 12.95
C GLN A 117 -1.00 4.38 12.47
N PHE A 118 0.05 4.41 11.64
CA PHE A 118 0.72 3.19 11.19
C PHE A 118 1.35 2.38 12.33
N GLN A 119 1.96 3.05 13.31
CA GLN A 119 2.51 2.38 14.49
C GLN A 119 1.41 1.76 15.35
N ARG A 120 0.28 2.46 15.51
CA ARG A 120 -0.89 1.94 16.22
C ARG A 120 -1.44 0.69 15.53
N ILE A 121 -1.49 0.68 14.19
CA ILE A 121 -1.86 -0.51 13.40
C ILE A 121 -0.93 -1.69 13.72
N LEU A 122 0.39 -1.50 13.61
CA LEU A 122 1.37 -2.56 13.88
C LEU A 122 1.27 -3.08 15.33
N ARG A 123 1.01 -2.17 16.29
CA ARG A 123 0.79 -2.52 17.69
C ARG A 123 -0.48 -3.34 17.87
N THR A 124 -1.60 -2.93 17.29
CA THR A 124 -2.87 -3.66 17.38
C THR A 124 -2.73 -5.08 16.84
N LEU A 125 -2.12 -5.24 15.65
CA LEU A 125 -1.84 -6.57 15.08
C LEU A 125 -1.03 -7.46 16.02
N LYS A 126 -0.05 -6.88 16.73
CA LYS A 126 0.76 -7.59 17.74
C LYS A 126 -0.06 -7.95 18.98
N LEU A 127 -0.88 -7.03 19.49
CA LEU A 127 -1.67 -7.21 20.71
C LEU A 127 -2.79 -8.24 20.53
N GLU A 128 -3.45 -8.23 19.38
CA GLU A 128 -4.53 -9.16 19.06
C GLU A 128 -4.01 -10.58 18.69
N GLY A 129 -2.69 -10.78 18.65
CA GLY A 129 -2.09 -12.06 18.27
C GLY A 129 -2.35 -12.44 16.81
N PHE A 130 -2.70 -11.46 15.96
CA PHE A 130 -3.00 -11.70 14.56
C PHE A 130 -1.74 -12.10 13.79
N ASN A 131 -1.83 -13.22 13.08
CA ASN A 131 -0.83 -13.54 12.08
C ASN A 131 -1.11 -12.73 10.81
N VAL A 132 -0.67 -11.48 10.78
CA VAL A 132 -0.85 -10.56 9.64
C VAL A 132 -0.30 -11.15 8.33
N TYR A 133 0.68 -12.04 8.40
CA TYR A 133 1.24 -12.73 7.23
C TYR A 133 0.28 -13.77 6.63
N LYS A 134 -0.66 -14.30 7.43
CA LYS A 134 -1.79 -15.10 6.93
C LYS A 134 -2.93 -14.22 6.43
N THR A 135 -3.24 -13.13 7.14
CA THR A 135 -4.36 -12.22 6.79
C THR A 135 -4.11 -11.43 5.52
N LEU A 136 -2.96 -10.76 5.44
CA LEU A 136 -2.45 -10.09 4.24
C LEU A 136 -1.36 -10.98 3.64
N SER A 137 -1.77 -12.15 3.15
CA SER A 137 -0.85 -13.12 2.56
C SER A 137 -0.45 -12.76 1.12
N ASN A 138 0.56 -13.44 0.60
CA ASN A 138 0.93 -13.33 -0.82
C ASN A 138 -0.22 -13.74 -1.75
N GLY A 139 -1.02 -14.74 -1.34
CA GLY A 139 -2.22 -15.15 -2.07
C GLY A 139 -3.25 -14.03 -2.13
N TYR A 140 -3.53 -13.38 -0.98
CA TYR A 140 -4.42 -12.22 -0.91
C TYR A 140 -3.97 -11.11 -1.88
N TYR A 141 -2.67 -10.73 -1.85
CA TYR A 141 -2.17 -9.68 -2.72
C TYR A 141 -2.28 -10.00 -4.21
N LYS A 142 -2.00 -11.26 -4.60
CA LYS A 142 -2.15 -11.71 -5.99
C LYS A 142 -3.61 -11.65 -6.45
N SER A 143 -4.52 -12.23 -5.66
CA SER A 143 -5.95 -12.23 -6.00
C SER A 143 -6.54 -10.82 -6.06
N LEU A 144 -6.10 -9.93 -5.16
CA LEU A 144 -6.50 -8.51 -5.20
C LEU A 144 -5.98 -7.81 -6.46
N ALA A 145 -4.71 -8.01 -6.80
CA ALA A 145 -4.12 -7.42 -8.00
C ALA A 145 -4.83 -7.89 -9.27
N GLU A 146 -5.04 -9.20 -9.42
CA GLU A 146 -5.76 -9.80 -10.56
C GLU A 146 -7.16 -9.21 -10.72
N LYS A 147 -7.94 -9.18 -9.62
CA LYS A 147 -9.29 -8.58 -9.61
C LYS A 147 -9.29 -7.14 -10.11
N LEU A 148 -8.36 -6.31 -9.62
CA LEU A 148 -8.34 -4.89 -9.96
C LEU A 148 -7.81 -4.62 -11.37
N GLU A 149 -6.87 -5.43 -11.85
CA GLU A 149 -6.47 -5.39 -13.26
C GLU A 149 -7.64 -5.75 -14.18
N ASP A 150 -8.43 -6.75 -13.81
CA ASP A 150 -9.63 -7.12 -14.57
C ASP A 150 -10.69 -6.01 -14.56
N GLU A 151 -10.84 -5.30 -13.45
CA GLU A 151 -11.82 -4.22 -13.34
C GLU A 151 -11.41 -2.96 -14.12
N TYR A 152 -10.14 -2.56 -14.06
CA TYR A 152 -9.70 -1.25 -14.57
C TYR A 152 -8.86 -1.30 -15.84
N ILE A 153 -8.20 -2.42 -16.13
CA ILE A 153 -7.20 -2.52 -17.19
C ILE A 153 -7.65 -3.44 -18.33
N SER A 154 -8.61 -4.34 -18.10
CA SER A 154 -9.14 -5.30 -19.09
C SER A 154 -10.03 -4.64 -20.15
N GLY A 155 -9.40 -3.76 -20.90
CA GLY A 155 -9.64 -3.41 -22.31
C GLY A 155 -8.31 -3.26 -23.09
N LYS A 156 -7.14 -3.32 -22.42
CA LYS A 156 -5.80 -3.21 -23.04
C LYS A 156 -5.08 -4.55 -23.25
N LYS A 157 -5.33 -5.59 -22.44
CA LYS A 157 -4.70 -6.93 -22.60
C LYS A 157 -5.13 -7.67 -23.87
N ALA A 158 -6.26 -7.28 -24.49
CA ALA A 158 -6.72 -7.84 -25.76
C ALA A 158 -6.04 -7.21 -27.00
N ALA A 159 -5.43 -6.03 -26.86
CA ALA A 159 -4.82 -5.29 -27.99
C ALA A 159 -3.29 -5.50 -28.13
N ALA A 160 -2.69 -6.30 -27.25
CA ALA A 160 -1.24 -6.59 -27.25
C ALA A 160 -0.92 -8.04 -27.65
N LYS A 161 -1.91 -8.75 -28.22
CA LYS A 161 -1.78 -10.14 -28.69
C LYS A 161 -1.96 -10.32 -30.21
N ASP A 162 -2.10 -9.22 -30.95
CA ASP A 162 -2.21 -9.23 -32.42
C ASP A 162 -0.99 -8.55 -33.07
#